data_AF-R6YW74-F1
#
_entry.id   AF-R6YW74-F1
#
_cell.length_a   1.000
_cell.length_b   1.000
_cell.length_c   1.000
_cell.angle_alpha   90.00
_cell.angle_beta   90.00
_cell.angle_gamma   90.00
#
_symmetry.space_group_name_H-M   'P 1'
#
loop_
_entity.id
_entity.type
_entity.pdbx_description
1 polymer ?
#
loop_
_entity_poly.entity_id
_entity_poly.type
_entity_poly.pdbx_seq_one_letter_code
_entity_poly.pdbx_strand_id
1 'polypeptide(L)' 'MQFQADMLNVDVLRPKCVETTALGAAYLAGLAVGYWKDIDDIRKNWALSKVFTQMCRKSSAGGN' A
#
# COMPACT_ATOMS: atom_id res chain seq x y z
N MET A 1 -9.97 -3.28 7.54
CA MET A 1 -9.17 -4.06 6.57
C MET A 1 -8.70 -5.40 7.12
N GLN A 2 -8.70 -5.65 8.43
CA GLN A 2 -8.34 -6.96 9.01
C GLN A 2 -9.17 -8.12 8.44
N PHE A 3 -10.49 -7.96 8.38
CA PHE A 3 -11.39 -8.96 7.80
C PHE A 3 -11.04 -9.32 6.34
N GLN A 4 -10.63 -8.33 5.52
CA GLN A 4 -10.21 -8.59 4.14
C GLN A 4 -8.87 -9.34 4.08
N ALA A 5 -7.92 -8.96 4.94
CA ALA A 5 -6.63 -9.66 5.06
C ALA A 5 -6.79 -11.12 5.50
N ASP A 6 -7.70 -11.36 6.44
CA ASP A 6 -7.98 -12.70 6.97
C ASP A 6 -8.75 -13.56 5.95
N MET A 7 -9.75 -13.00 5.26
CA MET A 7 -10.50 -13.75 4.24
C MET A 7 -9.65 -14.12 3.02
N LEU A 8 -8.81 -13.18 2.55
CA LEU A 8 -8.01 -13.37 1.35
C LEU A 8 -6.65 -14.03 1.64
N ASN A 9 -6.31 -14.21 2.91
CA ASN A 9 -5.05 -14.76 3.39
C ASN A 9 -3.80 -14.05 2.79
N VAL A 10 -3.91 -12.73 2.62
CA VAL A 10 -2.86 -11.84 2.10
C VAL A 10 -2.77 -10.58 2.95
N ASP A 11 -1.60 -9.95 2.94
CA ASP A 11 -1.41 -8.67 3.65
C ASP A 11 -2.13 -7.54 2.90
N VAL A 12 -2.87 -6.72 3.65
CA VAL A 12 -3.53 -5.53 3.09
C VAL A 12 -2.77 -4.28 3.53
N LEU A 13 -2.19 -3.59 2.54
CA LEU A 13 -1.44 -2.36 2.74
C LEU A 13 -2.38 -1.15 2.61
N ARG A 14 -2.54 -0.39 3.70
CA ARG A 14 -3.29 0.87 3.68
C ARG A 14 -2.33 2.06 3.51
N PRO A 15 -2.36 2.78 2.37
CA PRO A 15 -1.54 3.97 2.17
C PRO A 15 -1.94 5.08 3.15
N LYS A 16 -1.03 6.02 3.39
CA LYS A 16 -1.28 7.20 4.23
C LYS A 16 -2.23 8.19 3.56
N CYS A 17 -2.11 8.38 2.25
CA CYS A 17 -3.07 9.14 1.45
C CYS A 17 -4.11 8.17 0.87
N VAL A 18 -5.38 8.32 1.25
CA VAL A 18 -6.46 7.41 0.83
C VAL A 18 -7.05 7.83 -0.53
N GLU A 19 -6.96 9.12 -0.88
CA GLU A 19 -7.41 9.64 -2.18
C GLU A 19 -6.35 9.42 -3.27
N THR A 20 -6.09 8.16 -3.59
CA THR A 20 -5.07 7.78 -4.57
C THR A 20 -5.39 8.27 -5.98
N THR A 21 -6.66 8.49 -6.31
CA THR A 21 -7.08 9.02 -7.62
C THR A 21 -6.62 10.46 -7.82
N ALA A 22 -6.91 11.35 -6.87
CA ALA A 22 -6.47 12.74 -6.93
C ALA A 22 -4.94 12.84 -6.87
N LEU A 23 -4.32 12.01 -6.03
CA LEU A 23 -2.87 11.91 -5.92
C LEU A 23 -2.22 11.48 -7.25
N GLY A 24 -2.80 10.51 -7.95
CA GLY A 24 -2.32 10.07 -9.27
C GLY A 24 -2.40 11.18 -10.32
N ALA A 25 -3.52 11.93 -10.37
CA ALA A 25 -3.65 13.07 -11.26
C ALA A 25 -2.61 14.16 -10.95
N ALA A 26 -2.37 14.43 -9.66
CA ALA A 26 -1.35 15.39 -9.23
C ALA A 26 0.06 14.95 -9.64
N TYR A 27 0.41 13.66 -9.50
CA TYR A 27 1.71 13.15 -9.95
C TYR A 27 1.91 13.31 -11.45
N LEU A 28 0.91 12.99 -12.27
CA LEU A 28 0.98 13.13 -13.72
C LEU A 28 1.13 14.61 -14.13
N ALA A 29 0.33 15.49 -13.55
CA ALA A 29 0.43 16.93 -13.80
C ALA A 29 1.79 17.49 -13.36
N GLY A 30 2.27 17.08 -12.18
CA GLY A 30 3.54 17.54 -11.65
C GLY A 30 4.76 17.05 -12.44
N LEU A 31 4.72 15.85 -13.02
CA LEU A 31 5.73 15.40 -13.97
C LEU A 31 5.73 16.27 -15.23
N ALA A 32 4.55 16.59 -15.77
CA ALA A 32 4.43 17.39 -16.99
C ALA A 32 4.98 18.82 -16.82
N VAL A 33 4.92 19.39 -15.61
CA VAL A 33 5.44 20.74 -15.30
C VAL A 33 6.82 20.73 -14.62
N GLY A 34 7.45 19.56 -14.46
CA GLY A 34 8.78 19.42 -13.87
C GLY A 34 8.84 19.65 -12.35
N TYR A 35 7.70 19.55 -11.64
CA TYR A 35 7.67 19.56 -10.18
C TYR A 35 8.35 18.33 -9.59
N TRP A 36 8.14 17.16 -10.21
CA TRP A 36 8.91 15.94 -9.96
C TRP A 36 9.84 15.67 -11.13
N LYS A 37 11.06 15.17 -10.85
CA LYS A 37 12.06 14.89 -11.90
C LYS A 37 11.73 13.63 -12.70
N ASP A 38 11.29 12.59 -12.01
CA ASP A 38 11.04 11.28 -12.57
C ASP A 38 10.09 10.48 -11.67
N ILE A 39 9.78 9.25 -12.11
CA ILE A 39 8.90 8.33 -11.38
C ILE A 39 9.54 7.89 -10.05
N ASP A 40 10.86 7.80 -9.96
CA ASP A 40 11.55 7.43 -8.72
C ASP A 40 11.42 8.50 -7.64
N ASP A 41 11.38 9.77 -8.03
CA ASP A 41 11.10 10.88 -7.13
C ASP A 41 9.68 10.81 -6.56
N ILE A 42 8.70 10.42 -7.40
CA ILE A 42 7.32 10.17 -6.95
C ILE A 42 7.24 8.98 -5.98
N ARG A 43 7.98 7.89 -6.24
CA ARG A 43 7.98 6.70 -5.37
C ARG A 43 8.40 7.03 -3.95
N LYS A 44 9.32 7.98 -3.76
CA LYS A 44 9.74 8.45 -2.43
C LYS A 44 8.64 9.17 -1.66
N ASN A 45 7.66 9.72 -2.35
CA ASN A 45 6.52 10.42 -1.75
C ASN A 45 5.41 9.45 -1.28
N TRP A 46 5.45 8.18 -1.69
CA TRP A 46 4.51 7.18 -1.21
C TRP A 46 4.85 6.79 0.24
N ALA A 47 3.83 6.81 1.10
CA ALA A 47 3.98 6.44 2.51
C ALA A 47 2.88 5.49 2.95
N LEU A 48 3.26 4.47 3.71
CA LEU A 48 2.34 3.48 4.26
C LEU A 48 1.84 3.91 5.63
N SER A 49 0.53 3.81 5.87
CA SER A 49 -0.05 4.10 7.19
C SER A 49 -0.13 2.86 8.06
N LYS A 50 -0.65 1.76 7.51
CA LYS A 50 -0.85 0.52 8.28
C LYS A 50 -0.81 -0.69 7.36
N VAL A 51 -0.13 -1.74 7.81
CA VAL A 51 -0.26 -3.08 7.24
C VAL A 51 -1.24 -3.85 8.11
N PHE A 52 -2.21 -4.50 7.49
CA PHE A 52 -3.06 -5.50 8.13
C PHE A 52 -2.55 -6.86 7.69
N THR A 53 -1.79 -7.52 8.56
CA THR A 53 -1.26 -8.85 8.30
C THR A 53 -2.34 -9.89 8.56
N GLN A 54 -2.29 -10.99 7.82
CA GLN A 54 -3.16 -12.14 8.09
C GLN A 54 -2.99 -12.60 9.55
N MET A 55 -4.09 -12.65 10.30
CA MET A 55 -4.12 -13.16 11.68
C MET A 55 -4.49 -14.64 11.73
N CYS A 56 -4.66 -15.30 10.56
CA CYS A 56 -4.96 -16.71 10.50
C CYS A 56 -3.84 -17.47 11.22
N ARG A 57 -4.15 -17.86 12.47
CA ARG A 57 -3.32 -18.62 13.39
C ARG A 57 -2.66 -19.73 12.60
N LYS A 58 -1.34 -19.68 12.41
CA LYS A 58 -0.59 -20.83 11.91
C LYS A 58 -1.00 -22.01 12.79
N SER A 59 -1.84 -22.89 12.26
CA SER A 59 -2.06 -24.18 12.88
C SER A 59 -0.70 -24.85 12.82
N SER A 60 -0.08 -25.00 13.98
CA SER A 60 1.14 -25.76 14.17
C SER A 60 0.86 -27.23 13.83
N ALA A 61 0.79 -27.55 12.55
CA ALA A 61 0.95 -28.91 12.04
C ALA A 61 2.45 -29.13 11.79
N GLY A 62 3.21 -29.18 12.88
CA GLY A 62 4.58 -29.65 12.91
C GLY A 62 4.58 -30.91 13.77
N GLY A 63 4.71 -32.06 13.13
CA GLY A 63 4.56 -33.37 13.74
C GLY A 63 5.67 -33.74 14.73
N ASN A 64 5.31 -34.66 15.62
CA ASN A 64 6.16 -35.75 16.09
C ASN A 64 5.25 -36.92 16.47
#